data_AF-B2W220-F1
#
_entry.id   AF-B2W220-F1
#
_cell.length_a   1.000
_cell.length_b   1.000
_cell.length_c   1.000
_cell.angle_alpha   90.00
_cell.angle_beta   90.00
_cell.angle_gamma   90.00
#
_symmetry.space_group_name_H-M   'P 1'
#
loop_
_entity.id
_entity.type
_entity.pdbx_description
1 polymer ?
#
loop_
_entity_poly.entity_id
_entity_poly.type
_entity_poly.pdbx_seq_one_letter_code
_entity_poly.pdbx_strand_id
1 'polypeptide(L)'
;MKVSSLISCSAIFASALAFPTYGNVNARQTWQPRNWTAPGPNDARGPCPGLNTLANHGYLPHSGREITRDILADAMLEGFNIAKSDAIILFSQAVRTNPKPFARTFNLDTLGREGVLEHDFSLSRSDRFFANPIPFNETVWAETASFFKTPEITIQQLADARMARLETSKSTNPQHKTSLLADGFSWGECASFFEIMADGTTSTVRKDFIEFWLRNERLPTEIGWTRRPTVMETSERTKFTRLLMEAAGQGTGLSSLA
;
A
#
# COMPACT_ATOMS: atom_id res chain seq x y z
N MET A 1 13.26 -87.99 -36.80
CA MET A 1 12.19 -88.08 -35.78
C MET A 1 12.53 -87.10 -34.67
N LYS A 2 11.81 -85.97 -34.60
CA LYS A 2 12.08 -84.87 -33.67
C LYS A 2 11.31 -85.11 -32.38
N VAL A 3 12.02 -85.13 -31.25
CA VAL A 3 11.46 -85.23 -29.90
C VAL A 3 11.21 -83.81 -29.38
N SER A 4 9.97 -83.56 -28.97
CA SER A 4 9.47 -82.30 -28.45
C SER A 4 9.87 -82.16 -26.98
N SER A 5 10.67 -81.14 -26.65
CA SER A 5 10.89 -80.70 -25.26
C SER A 5 10.04 -79.47 -24.98
N LEU A 6 9.10 -79.62 -24.06
CA LEU A 6 8.31 -78.55 -23.46
C LEU A 6 9.21 -77.71 -22.55
N ILE A 7 9.41 -76.44 -22.91
CA ILE A 7 10.00 -75.44 -22.01
C ILE A 7 8.85 -74.54 -21.54
N SER A 8 8.54 -74.64 -20.25
CA SER A 8 7.62 -73.77 -19.52
C SER A 8 8.26 -72.38 -19.35
N CYS A 9 7.81 -71.40 -20.13
CA CYS A 9 8.15 -70.00 -19.89
C CYS A 9 7.22 -69.41 -18.82
N SER A 10 7.72 -69.30 -17.60
CA SER A 10 7.09 -68.53 -16.53
C SER A 10 7.14 -67.04 -16.87
N ALA A 11 6.00 -66.43 -17.19
CA ALA A 11 5.88 -64.99 -17.35
C ALA A 11 5.86 -64.32 -15.97
N ILE A 12 6.95 -63.64 -15.61
CA ILE A 12 6.99 -62.76 -14.44
C ILE A 12 6.34 -61.43 -14.87
N PHE A 13 5.11 -61.21 -14.45
CA PHE A 13 4.48 -59.88 -14.53
C PHE A 13 5.08 -58.99 -13.45
N ALA A 14 6.06 -58.16 -13.82
CA ALA A 14 6.50 -57.06 -12.99
C ALA A 14 5.46 -55.93 -13.09
N SER A 15 4.54 -55.87 -12.13
CA SER A 15 3.65 -54.73 -11.95
C SER A 15 4.49 -53.52 -11.51
N ALA A 16 4.82 -52.65 -12.46
CA ALA A 16 5.38 -51.34 -12.17
C ALA A 16 4.30 -50.50 -11.48
N LEU A 17 4.37 -50.39 -10.16
CA LEU A 17 3.65 -49.37 -9.42
C LEU A 17 4.26 -48.02 -9.82
N ALA A 18 3.61 -47.32 -10.75
CA ALA A 18 3.88 -45.91 -10.99
C ALA A 18 3.45 -45.16 -9.72
N PHE A 19 4.40 -44.88 -8.84
CA PHE A 19 4.19 -43.90 -7.78
C PHE A 19 3.84 -42.57 -8.45
N PRO A 20 2.76 -41.89 -8.07
CA PRO A 20 2.53 -40.54 -8.53
C PRO A 20 3.76 -39.75 -8.13
N THR A 21 4.49 -39.23 -9.11
CA THR A 21 5.49 -38.20 -8.85
C THR A 21 4.74 -37.10 -8.11
N TYR A 22 5.00 -36.95 -6.82
CA TYR A 22 4.59 -35.79 -6.05
C TYR A 22 5.17 -34.58 -6.77
N GLY A 23 4.38 -34.01 -7.68
CA GLY A 23 4.68 -32.74 -8.30
C GLY A 23 4.92 -31.76 -7.16
N ASN A 24 6.08 -31.11 -7.21
CA ASN A 24 6.54 -30.08 -6.28
C ASN A 24 5.38 -29.37 -5.56
N VAL A 25 5.09 -29.80 -4.32
CA VAL A 25 4.20 -29.10 -3.38
C VAL A 25 4.79 -27.75 -2.90
N ASN A 26 5.88 -27.31 -3.53
CA ASN A 26 6.57 -26.04 -3.29
C ASN A 26 6.64 -25.15 -4.54
N ALA A 27 5.70 -25.26 -5.48
CA ALA A 27 5.36 -24.09 -6.26
C ALA A 27 4.75 -23.07 -5.28
N ARG A 28 5.59 -22.29 -4.58
CA ARG A 28 5.16 -21.05 -3.92
C ARG A 28 4.34 -20.34 -4.97
N GLN A 29 3.03 -20.24 -4.75
CA GLN A 29 2.13 -19.57 -5.66
C GLN A 29 2.65 -18.14 -5.78
N THR A 30 3.34 -17.85 -6.88
CA THR A 30 3.93 -16.54 -7.11
C THR A 30 2.77 -15.56 -7.13
N TRP A 31 2.79 -14.57 -6.24
CA TRP A 31 1.76 -13.55 -6.24
C TRP A 31 1.70 -12.89 -7.62
N GLN A 32 0.49 -12.73 -8.13
CA GLN A 32 0.23 -12.04 -9.40
C GLN A 32 -0.72 -10.87 -9.12
N PRO A 33 -0.45 -9.67 -9.67
CA PRO A 33 -1.36 -8.56 -9.53
C PRO A 33 -2.69 -8.88 -10.21
N ARG A 34 -3.81 -8.55 -9.56
CA ARG A 34 -5.09 -8.44 -10.27
C ARG A 34 -4.99 -7.38 -11.38
N ASN A 35 -5.79 -7.51 -12.44
CA ASN A 35 -5.78 -6.56 -13.56
C ASN A 35 -6.16 -5.16 -13.09
N TRP A 36 -5.45 -4.15 -13.59
CA TRP A 36 -5.80 -2.75 -13.38
C TRP A 36 -6.92 -2.33 -14.33
N THR A 37 -7.90 -1.59 -13.82
CA THR A 37 -8.93 -0.90 -14.60
C THR A 37 -9.02 0.54 -14.12
N ALA A 38 -9.17 1.48 -15.06
CA ALA A 38 -9.38 2.88 -14.71
C ALA A 38 -10.73 3.07 -14.00
N PRO A 39 -10.84 3.96 -12.99
CA PRO A 39 -12.13 4.28 -12.38
C PRO A 39 -13.09 4.88 -13.41
N GLY A 40 -14.34 4.43 -13.41
CA GLY A 40 -15.41 5.05 -14.18
C GLY A 40 -15.93 6.35 -13.54
N PRO A 41 -16.79 7.12 -14.25
CA PRO A 41 -17.29 8.40 -13.77
C PRO A 41 -18.06 8.37 -12.44
N ASN A 42 -18.60 7.20 -12.06
CA ASN A 42 -19.39 7.01 -10.84
C ASN A 42 -18.61 6.33 -9.70
N ASP A 43 -17.36 5.94 -9.97
CA ASP A 43 -16.53 5.26 -8.99
C ASP A 43 -15.86 6.29 -8.07
N ALA A 44 -15.93 6.04 -6.76
CA ALA A 44 -15.32 6.88 -5.75
C ALA A 44 -13.81 6.62 -5.67
N ARG A 45 -13.04 7.70 -5.61
CA ARG A 45 -11.62 7.70 -5.24
C ARG A 45 -11.38 8.76 -4.18
N GLY A 46 -10.36 8.54 -3.37
CA GLY A 46 -10.03 9.37 -2.20
C GLY A 46 -8.66 10.01 -2.29
N PRO A 47 -8.21 10.68 -1.21
CA PRO A 47 -6.87 11.27 -1.14
C PRO A 47 -5.77 10.21 -0.95
N CYS A 48 -6.11 8.95 -0.64
CA CYS A 48 -5.15 7.90 -0.40
C CYS A 48 -4.79 7.14 -1.69
N PRO A 49 -3.55 7.27 -2.22
CA PRO A 49 -3.14 6.60 -3.45
C PRO A 49 -3.13 5.06 -3.30
N GLY A 50 -2.83 4.55 -2.10
CA GLY A 50 -2.85 3.12 -1.82
C GLY A 50 -4.25 2.51 -1.95
N LEU A 51 -5.25 3.11 -1.30
CA LEU A 51 -6.62 2.60 -1.40
C LEU A 51 -7.21 2.77 -2.80
N ASN A 52 -6.89 3.88 -3.49
CA ASN A 52 -7.27 4.05 -4.89
C ASN A 52 -6.66 2.97 -5.78
N THR A 53 -5.39 2.61 -5.55
CA THR A 53 -4.72 1.50 -6.24
C THR A 53 -5.42 0.18 -5.97
N LEU A 54 -5.76 -0.13 -4.72
CA LEU A 54 -6.48 -1.36 -4.38
C LEU A 54 -7.86 -1.44 -5.05
N ALA A 55 -8.58 -0.31 -5.17
CA ALA A 55 -9.84 -0.27 -5.91
C ALA A 55 -9.63 -0.41 -7.42
N ASN A 56 -8.63 0.26 -8.01
CA ASN A 56 -8.29 0.17 -9.44
C ASN A 56 -7.90 -1.26 -9.85
N HIS A 57 -7.28 -2.02 -8.96
CA HIS A 57 -6.94 -3.43 -9.16
C HIS A 57 -8.05 -4.40 -8.68
N GLY A 58 -9.18 -3.91 -8.19
CA GLY A 58 -10.30 -4.74 -7.75
C GLY A 58 -10.04 -5.58 -6.51
N TYR A 59 -9.08 -5.20 -5.65
CA TYR A 59 -8.93 -5.77 -4.31
C TYR A 59 -9.97 -5.18 -3.35
N LEU A 60 -10.22 -3.87 -3.46
CA LEU A 60 -11.42 -3.24 -2.91
C LEU A 60 -12.56 -3.30 -3.95
N PRO A 61 -13.83 -3.09 -3.56
CA PRO A 61 -14.90 -2.81 -4.52
C PRO A 61 -14.44 -1.74 -5.50
N HIS A 62 -14.49 -2.02 -6.80
CA HIS A 62 -13.96 -1.10 -7.82
C HIS A 62 -14.67 0.26 -7.79
N SER A 63 -15.94 0.26 -7.37
CA SER A 63 -16.74 1.45 -7.12
C SER A 63 -16.19 2.36 -6.02
N GLY A 64 -15.27 1.88 -5.17
CA GLY A 64 -14.73 2.62 -4.03
C GLY A 64 -15.77 2.89 -2.93
N ARG A 65 -16.85 2.12 -2.87
CA ARG A 65 -17.97 2.33 -1.94
C ARG A 65 -18.21 1.13 -1.03
N GLU A 66 -18.87 1.41 0.09
CA GLU A 66 -19.35 0.42 1.08
C GLU A 66 -18.23 -0.49 1.63
N ILE A 67 -17.05 0.09 1.85
CA ILE A 67 -15.89 -0.64 2.34
C ILE A 67 -16.07 -0.92 3.83
N THR A 68 -16.17 -2.20 4.19
CA THR A 68 -16.16 -2.69 5.58
C THR A 68 -14.72 -2.90 6.07
N ARG A 69 -14.55 -3.12 7.38
CA ARG A 69 -13.24 -3.43 7.96
C ARG A 69 -12.62 -4.69 7.35
N ASP A 70 -13.43 -5.73 7.18
CA ASP A 70 -12.92 -7.03 6.70
C ASP A 70 -12.53 -6.95 5.22
N ILE A 71 -13.32 -6.23 4.40
CA ILE A 71 -12.96 -5.90 3.01
C ILE A 71 -11.63 -5.12 2.96
N LEU A 72 -11.45 -4.12 3.83
CA LEU A 72 -10.20 -3.36 3.91
C LEU A 72 -9.02 -4.26 4.28
N ALA A 73 -9.19 -5.12 5.29
CA ALA A 73 -8.16 -6.02 5.78
C ALA A 73 -7.72 -7.04 4.71
N ASP A 74 -8.68 -7.64 4.00
CA ASP A 74 -8.38 -8.57 2.90
C ASP A 74 -7.68 -7.86 1.74
N ALA A 75 -8.16 -6.68 1.34
CA ALA A 75 -7.54 -5.93 0.25
C ALA A 75 -6.10 -5.50 0.55
N MET A 76 -5.84 -5.05 1.78
CA MET A 76 -4.51 -4.67 2.27
C MET A 76 -3.54 -5.86 2.26
N LEU A 77 -3.99 -7.03 2.72
CA LEU A 77 -3.18 -8.25 2.73
C LEU A 77 -2.92 -8.75 1.30
N GLU A 78 -3.95 -8.86 0.47
CA GLU A 78 -3.81 -9.42 -0.87
C GLU A 78 -3.04 -8.51 -1.84
N GLY A 79 -3.29 -7.20 -1.79
CA GLY A 79 -2.67 -6.24 -2.70
C GLY A 79 -1.26 -5.81 -2.30
N PHE A 80 -1.04 -5.56 -1.01
CA PHE A 80 0.22 -5.00 -0.50
C PHE A 80 0.95 -5.90 0.50
N ASN A 81 0.35 -7.01 0.93
CA ASN A 81 0.87 -7.89 2.00
C ASN A 81 0.90 -7.23 3.38
N ILE A 82 -0.02 -6.30 3.65
CA ILE A 82 -0.13 -5.65 4.95
C ILE A 82 -0.90 -6.52 5.93
N ALA A 83 -0.41 -6.64 7.16
CA ALA A 83 -1.09 -7.39 8.22
C ALA A 83 -2.51 -6.87 8.45
N LYS A 84 -3.46 -7.78 8.64
CA LYS A 84 -4.87 -7.45 8.87
C LYS A 84 -5.10 -6.62 10.14
N SER A 85 -4.18 -6.67 11.11
CA SER A 85 -4.22 -5.87 12.33
C SER A 85 -4.18 -4.37 12.04
N ASP A 86 -3.40 -3.93 11.04
CA ASP A 86 -3.32 -2.51 10.66
C ASP A 86 -4.69 -1.97 10.19
N ALA A 87 -5.52 -2.83 9.59
CA ALA A 87 -6.85 -2.44 9.15
C ALA A 87 -7.77 -2.05 10.32
N ILE A 88 -7.51 -2.51 11.55
CA ILE A 88 -8.32 -2.14 12.73
C ILE A 88 -8.20 -0.63 12.98
N ILE A 89 -6.97 -0.12 13.05
CA ILE A 89 -6.70 1.29 13.32
C ILE A 89 -7.14 2.14 12.13
N LEU A 90 -6.74 1.76 10.91
CA LEU A 90 -7.10 2.52 9.70
C LEU A 90 -8.62 2.61 9.52
N PHE A 91 -9.33 1.49 9.68
CA PHE A 91 -10.79 1.47 9.57
C PHE A 91 -11.47 2.32 10.64
N SER A 92 -10.96 2.30 11.88
CA SER A 92 -11.54 3.06 12.99
C SER A 92 -11.55 4.58 12.71
N GLN A 93 -10.60 5.07 11.92
CA GLN A 93 -10.55 6.47 11.48
C GLN A 93 -11.34 6.68 10.19
N ALA A 94 -11.17 5.81 9.19
CA ALA A 94 -11.86 5.90 7.91
C ALA A 94 -13.39 5.91 8.05
N VAL A 95 -13.95 5.07 8.93
CA VAL A 95 -15.41 4.98 9.13
C VAL A 95 -16.01 6.27 9.69
N ARG A 96 -15.24 7.05 10.47
CA ARG A 96 -15.67 8.36 11.01
C ARG A 96 -15.87 9.42 9.92
N THR A 97 -15.29 9.20 8.74
CA THR A 97 -15.44 10.12 7.61
C THR A 97 -16.84 10.03 6.99
N ASN A 98 -17.51 8.89 7.14
CA ASN A 98 -18.89 8.71 6.69
C ASN A 98 -19.83 9.67 7.46
N PRO A 99 -20.63 10.51 6.79
CA PRO A 99 -21.52 11.45 7.45
C PRO A 99 -22.70 10.77 8.17
N LYS A 100 -23.00 9.51 7.87
CA LYS A 100 -24.09 8.78 8.51
C LYS A 100 -23.73 8.40 9.95
N PRO A 101 -24.59 8.71 10.94
CA PRO A 101 -24.42 8.23 12.31
C PRO A 101 -24.32 6.69 12.35
N PHE A 102 -23.44 6.16 13.20
CA PHE A 102 -23.23 4.71 13.39
C PHE A 102 -22.91 3.93 12.09
N ALA A 103 -22.29 4.60 11.12
CA ALA A 103 -21.83 3.96 9.89
C ALA A 103 -20.93 2.75 10.20
N ARG A 104 -21.07 1.70 9.39
CA ARG A 104 -20.25 0.48 9.44
C ARG A 104 -19.38 0.30 8.19
N THR A 105 -19.39 1.31 7.33
CA THR A 105 -18.63 1.36 6.08
C THR A 105 -18.15 2.78 5.82
N PHE A 106 -17.13 2.91 4.99
CA PHE A 106 -16.73 4.19 4.41
C PHE A 106 -16.67 4.06 2.88
N ASN A 107 -16.63 5.20 2.20
CA ASN A 107 -16.34 5.27 0.78
C ASN A 107 -15.00 6.01 0.60
N LEU A 108 -14.30 5.76 -0.50
CA LEU A 108 -13.01 6.42 -0.74
C LEU A 108 -13.15 7.94 -0.85
N ASP A 109 -14.22 8.42 -1.46
CA ASP A 109 -14.51 9.87 -1.61
C ASP A 109 -14.84 10.55 -0.27
N THR A 110 -15.31 9.81 0.75
CA THR A 110 -15.54 10.40 2.08
C THR A 110 -14.25 10.63 2.86
N LEU A 111 -13.16 9.95 2.52
CA LEU A 111 -11.87 10.10 3.22
C LEU A 111 -11.33 11.52 3.16
N GLY A 112 -11.63 12.26 2.09
CA GLY A 112 -11.32 13.68 1.96
C GLY A 112 -12.29 14.58 2.74
N ARG A 113 -12.76 14.17 3.92
CA ARG A 113 -13.58 15.01 4.81
C ARG A 113 -12.69 15.71 5.82
N GLU A 114 -12.86 17.03 5.92
CA GLU A 114 -12.10 17.87 6.83
C GLU A 114 -12.27 17.44 8.30
N GLY A 115 -11.19 17.55 9.08
CA GLY A 115 -11.22 17.39 10.53
C GLY A 115 -11.31 15.95 11.04
N VAL A 116 -11.12 14.96 10.17
CA VAL A 116 -11.11 13.54 10.57
C VAL A 116 -9.74 12.90 10.35
N LEU A 117 -9.35 12.72 9.09
CA LEU A 117 -8.12 12.02 8.71
C LEU A 117 -7.32 12.81 7.68
N GLU A 118 -7.98 13.26 6.60
CA GLU A 118 -7.34 14.12 5.61
C GLU A 118 -6.86 15.42 6.25
N HIS A 119 -5.68 15.86 5.81
CA HIS A 119 -4.93 16.95 6.41
C HIS A 119 -4.15 17.74 5.36
N ASP A 120 -3.81 18.99 5.73
CA ASP A 120 -2.94 19.88 4.97
C ASP A 120 -1.54 19.26 4.76
N PHE A 121 -0.67 19.97 4.03
CA PHE A 121 0.73 19.63 3.77
C PHE A 121 0.95 18.21 3.17
N SER A 122 -0.09 17.67 2.55
CA SER A 122 -0.01 16.40 1.83
C SER A 122 1.13 16.40 0.80
N LEU A 123 1.74 15.24 0.58
CA LEU A 123 2.87 15.09 -0.35
C LEU A 123 2.48 15.26 -1.83
N SER A 124 1.21 15.07 -2.17
CA SER A 124 0.74 15.04 -3.57
C SER A 124 -0.67 15.60 -3.76
N ARG A 125 -1.31 16.10 -2.70
CA ARG A 125 -2.67 16.65 -2.71
C ARG A 125 -2.62 18.09 -2.26
N SER A 126 -3.47 18.93 -2.84
CA SER A 126 -3.60 20.33 -2.41
C SER A 126 -4.15 20.38 -0.99
N ASP A 127 -3.68 21.34 -0.19
CA ASP A 127 -4.42 21.75 1.00
C ASP A 127 -5.84 22.18 0.60
N ARG A 128 -6.81 21.88 1.46
CA ARG A 128 -8.23 22.15 1.20
C ARG A 128 -8.52 23.62 0.93
N PHE A 129 -7.76 24.50 1.56
CA PHE A 129 -7.91 25.95 1.40
C PHE A 129 -7.77 26.39 -0.07
N PHE A 130 -6.91 25.75 -0.84
CA PHE A 130 -6.64 26.13 -2.23
C PHE A 130 -7.48 25.37 -3.25
N ALA A 131 -7.76 24.08 -3.01
CA ALA A 131 -8.48 23.23 -3.94
C ALA A 131 -9.04 21.97 -3.25
N ASN A 132 -9.78 21.15 -4.02
CA ASN A 132 -10.20 19.82 -3.58
C ASN A 132 -8.95 18.98 -3.22
N PRO A 133 -8.85 18.43 -1.99
CA PRO A 133 -7.69 17.66 -1.55
C PRO A 133 -7.73 16.18 -1.97
N ILE A 134 -8.69 15.75 -2.81
CA ILE A 134 -8.77 14.36 -3.27
C ILE A 134 -7.85 14.09 -4.47
N PRO A 135 -7.90 14.86 -5.58
CA PRO A 135 -7.15 14.55 -6.78
C PRO A 135 -5.64 14.72 -6.56
N PHE A 136 -4.86 13.90 -7.26
CA PHE A 136 -3.42 14.13 -7.40
C PHE A 136 -3.17 15.54 -7.98
N ASN A 137 -2.24 16.27 -7.39
CA ASN A 137 -1.91 17.64 -7.77
C ASN A 137 -0.44 17.71 -8.21
N GLU A 138 -0.23 18.00 -9.49
CA GLU A 138 1.11 18.06 -10.11
C GLU A 138 2.03 19.08 -9.44
N THR A 139 1.51 20.27 -9.11
CA THR A 139 2.30 21.34 -8.49
C THR A 139 2.78 20.94 -7.10
N VAL A 140 1.89 20.38 -6.29
CA VAL A 140 2.24 19.87 -4.95
C VAL A 140 3.25 18.74 -5.06
N TRP A 141 3.03 17.79 -5.97
CA TRP A 141 3.95 16.69 -6.18
C TRP A 141 5.31 17.17 -6.68
N ALA A 142 5.38 18.16 -7.56
CA ALA A 142 6.62 18.72 -8.06
C ALA A 142 7.48 19.32 -6.94
N GLU A 143 6.85 20.00 -5.96
CA GLU A 143 7.54 20.48 -4.77
C GLU A 143 8.13 19.31 -3.96
N THR A 144 7.32 18.30 -3.63
CA THR A 144 7.78 17.09 -2.93
C THR A 144 8.91 16.39 -3.67
N ALA A 145 8.72 16.12 -4.97
CA ALA A 145 9.66 15.39 -5.80
C ALA A 145 10.98 16.16 -6.02
N SER A 146 10.98 17.48 -5.85
CA SER A 146 12.20 18.28 -5.93
C SER A 146 13.25 17.86 -4.92
N PHE A 147 12.90 17.21 -3.80
CA PHE A 147 13.83 16.70 -2.80
C PHE A 147 14.46 15.35 -3.19
N PHE A 148 13.94 14.66 -4.22
CA PHE A 148 14.40 13.33 -4.64
C PHE A 148 15.52 13.41 -5.70
N LYS A 149 16.70 13.81 -5.24
CA LYS A 149 17.93 14.07 -6.03
C LYS A 149 18.61 12.82 -6.62
N THR A 150 18.19 11.64 -6.20
CA THR A 150 18.81 10.34 -6.53
C THR A 150 17.76 9.39 -7.14
N PRO A 151 18.18 8.31 -7.83
CA PRO A 151 17.26 7.25 -8.25
C PRO A 151 16.61 6.51 -7.07
N GLU A 152 17.30 6.46 -5.93
CA GLU A 152 16.84 5.87 -4.67
C GLU A 152 16.48 6.98 -3.68
N ILE A 153 15.21 7.13 -3.31
CA ILE A 153 14.74 8.07 -2.29
C ILE A 153 15.19 7.55 -0.92
N THR A 154 15.95 8.34 -0.18
CA THR A 154 16.36 8.01 1.19
C THR A 154 15.36 8.51 2.24
N ILE A 155 15.47 8.00 3.47
CA ILE A 155 14.73 8.50 4.64
C ILE A 155 14.88 10.02 4.79
N GLN A 156 16.12 10.53 4.70
CA GLN A 156 16.38 11.97 4.84
C GLN A 156 15.65 12.79 3.79
N GLN A 157 15.71 12.37 2.52
CA GLN A 157 15.06 13.13 1.45
C GLN A 157 13.54 13.17 1.58
N LEU A 158 12.92 12.07 2.03
CA LEU A 158 11.48 12.05 2.28
C LEU A 158 11.10 12.88 3.51
N ALA A 159 11.91 12.83 4.58
CA ALA A 159 11.74 13.67 5.75
C ALA A 159 11.83 15.16 5.39
N ASP A 160 12.85 15.56 4.62
CA ASP A 160 13.03 16.93 4.13
C ASP A 160 11.85 17.38 3.26
N ALA A 161 11.37 16.51 2.36
CA ALA A 161 10.21 16.79 1.52
C ALA A 161 8.95 17.04 2.34
N ARG A 162 8.67 16.19 3.33
CA ARG A 162 7.52 16.37 4.24
C ARG A 162 7.63 17.68 5.02
N MET A 163 8.81 18.00 5.54
CA MET A 163 9.03 19.23 6.30
C MET A 163 8.89 20.48 5.42
N ALA A 164 9.34 20.42 4.17
CA ALA A 164 9.13 21.49 3.21
C ALA A 164 7.65 21.69 2.89
N ARG A 165 6.88 20.61 2.67
CA ARG A 165 5.43 20.68 2.48
C ARG A 165 4.72 21.32 3.67
N LEU A 166 5.15 20.97 4.89
CA LEU A 166 4.62 21.58 6.12
C LEU A 166 4.91 23.08 6.20
N GLU A 167 6.14 23.49 5.87
CA GLU A 167 6.53 24.90 5.85
C GLU A 167 5.79 25.70 4.77
N THR A 168 5.66 25.15 3.56
CA THR A 168 4.86 25.76 2.48
C THR A 168 3.41 25.93 2.91
N SER A 169 2.81 24.91 3.52
CA SER A 169 1.43 25.01 4.03
C SER A 169 1.32 26.12 5.09
N LYS A 170 2.18 26.14 6.11
CA LYS A 170 2.16 27.18 7.16
C LYS A 170 2.36 28.60 6.63
N SER A 171 3.21 28.78 5.63
CA SER A 171 3.54 30.10 5.08
C SER A 171 2.53 30.63 4.06
N THR A 172 1.79 29.74 3.38
CA THR A 172 0.89 30.14 2.28
C THR A 172 -0.59 29.92 2.59
N ASN A 173 -0.95 28.98 3.46
CA ASN A 173 -2.31 28.66 3.83
C ASN A 173 -2.68 29.36 5.16
N PRO A 174 -3.45 30.47 5.13
CA PRO A 174 -3.85 31.17 6.35
C PRO A 174 -4.82 30.36 7.24
N GLN A 175 -5.33 29.23 6.75
CA GLN A 175 -6.19 28.31 7.48
C GLN A 175 -5.46 27.01 7.86
N HIS A 176 -4.13 26.95 7.72
CA HIS A 176 -3.34 25.76 8.05
C HIS A 176 -3.72 25.20 9.43
N LYS A 177 -4.11 23.92 9.47
CA LYS A 177 -4.41 23.22 10.71
C LYS A 177 -3.82 21.81 10.67
N THR A 178 -3.04 21.49 11.68
CA THR A 178 -2.52 20.14 11.89
C THR A 178 -2.89 19.65 13.28
N SER A 179 -3.68 18.58 13.35
CA SER A 179 -3.93 17.87 14.62
C SER A 179 -2.81 16.87 14.92
N LEU A 180 -2.65 16.46 16.18
CA LEU A 180 -1.68 15.41 16.54
C LEU A 180 -1.95 14.09 15.79
N LEU A 181 -3.22 13.76 15.57
CA LEU A 181 -3.62 12.59 14.80
C LEU A 181 -3.16 12.71 13.34
N ALA A 182 -3.45 13.85 12.70
CA ALA A 182 -3.03 14.13 11.33
C ALA A 182 -1.51 14.13 11.18
N ASP A 183 -0.78 14.74 12.11
CA ASP A 183 0.68 14.74 12.10
C ASP A 183 1.23 13.31 12.17
N GLY A 184 0.74 12.48 13.11
CA GLY A 184 1.13 11.07 13.23
C GLY A 184 0.82 10.25 11.96
N PHE A 185 -0.36 10.45 11.36
CA PHE A 185 -0.73 9.76 10.12
C PHE A 185 0.17 10.17 8.95
N SER A 186 0.48 11.45 8.79
CA SER A 186 1.37 11.91 7.71
C SER A 186 2.78 11.29 7.77
N TRP A 187 3.29 10.98 8.98
CA TRP A 187 4.54 10.22 9.13
C TRP A 187 4.37 8.75 8.75
N GLY A 188 3.23 8.14 9.10
CA GLY A 188 2.89 6.78 8.67
C GLY A 188 2.69 6.65 7.16
N GLU A 189 2.15 7.67 6.50
CA GLU A 189 2.05 7.75 5.05
C GLU A 189 3.43 7.78 4.39
N CYS A 190 4.37 8.57 4.95
CA CYS A 190 5.76 8.58 4.51
C CYS A 190 6.42 7.21 4.71
N ALA A 191 6.19 6.53 5.84
CA ALA A 191 6.71 5.18 6.08
C ALA A 191 6.29 4.18 4.98
N SER A 192 5.09 4.34 4.43
CA SER A 192 4.54 3.46 3.39
C SER A 192 5.37 3.45 2.10
N PHE A 193 6.21 4.47 1.86
CA PHE A 193 7.18 4.45 0.75
C PHE A 193 8.13 3.26 0.85
N PHE A 194 8.64 2.97 2.04
CA PHE A 194 9.63 1.91 2.27
C PHE A 194 8.98 0.55 2.51
N GLU A 195 7.75 0.55 3.02
CA GLU A 195 7.07 -0.70 3.35
C GLU A 195 6.31 -1.31 2.16
N ILE A 196 5.63 -0.47 1.37
CA ILE A 196 4.79 -0.93 0.26
C ILE A 196 5.59 -0.91 -1.05
N MET A 197 6.35 0.16 -1.30
CA MET A 197 7.06 0.37 -2.57
C MET A 197 8.52 -0.09 -2.52
N ALA A 198 9.01 -0.54 -1.37
CA ALA A 198 10.26 -1.28 -1.24
C ALA A 198 10.02 -2.63 -0.52
N ASP A 199 10.96 -3.07 0.32
CA ASP A 199 10.95 -4.40 0.94
C ASP A 199 10.64 -4.41 2.45
N GLY A 200 10.40 -3.23 3.06
CA GLY A 200 10.18 -3.06 4.50
C GLY A 200 11.46 -3.14 5.37
N THR A 201 12.63 -3.33 4.76
CA THR A 201 13.90 -3.51 5.46
C THR A 201 14.95 -2.48 5.06
N THR A 202 14.97 -2.13 3.77
CA THR A 202 15.88 -1.16 3.15
C THR A 202 15.37 0.25 3.40
N SER A 203 16.26 1.14 3.87
CA SER A 203 15.96 2.56 4.13
C SER A 203 16.00 3.44 2.89
N THR A 204 15.78 2.85 1.72
CA THR A 204 15.62 3.54 0.43
C THR A 204 14.47 2.92 -0.36
N VAL A 205 13.90 3.71 -1.27
CA VAL A 205 12.92 3.22 -2.25
C VAL A 205 13.22 3.81 -3.62
N ARG A 206 13.03 3.01 -4.66
CA ARG A 206 13.15 3.47 -6.05
C ARG A 206 12.19 4.61 -6.34
N LYS A 207 12.74 5.73 -6.84
CA LYS A 207 11.98 6.93 -7.18
C LYS A 207 10.95 6.68 -8.26
N ASP A 208 11.29 5.91 -9.28
CA ASP A 208 10.38 5.59 -10.39
C ASP A 208 9.17 4.76 -9.94
N PHE A 209 9.31 3.91 -8.92
CA PHE A 209 8.18 3.21 -8.30
C PHE A 209 7.20 4.18 -7.65
N ILE A 210 7.70 5.16 -6.88
CA ILE A 210 6.86 6.16 -6.22
C ILE A 210 6.19 7.07 -7.25
N GLU A 211 6.93 7.58 -8.23
CA GLU A 211 6.39 8.44 -9.29
C GLU A 211 5.29 7.72 -10.07
N PHE A 212 5.53 6.47 -10.47
CA PHE A 212 4.54 5.66 -11.16
C PHE A 212 3.30 5.46 -10.29
N TRP A 213 3.49 5.03 -9.04
CA TRP A 213 2.40 4.69 -8.15
C TRP A 213 1.49 5.89 -7.85
N LEU A 214 2.05 7.05 -7.50
CA LEU A 214 1.27 8.23 -7.14
C LEU A 214 0.53 8.85 -8.34
N ARG A 215 1.14 8.83 -9.53
CA ARG A 215 0.53 9.41 -10.74
C ARG A 215 -0.55 8.52 -11.35
N ASN A 216 -0.37 7.20 -11.27
CA ASN A 216 -1.24 6.25 -11.95
C ASN A 216 -2.20 5.52 -11.02
N GLU A 217 -1.95 5.57 -9.70
CA GLU A 217 -2.66 4.79 -8.69
C GLU A 217 -2.80 3.33 -9.14
N ARG A 218 -1.66 2.77 -9.55
CA ARG A 218 -1.47 1.46 -10.15
C ARG A 218 -0.20 0.83 -9.59
N LEU A 219 -0.21 -0.48 -9.39
CA LEU A 219 0.96 -1.24 -8.97
C LEU A 219 2.05 -1.19 -10.06
N PRO A 220 3.30 -0.72 -9.79
CA PRO A 220 4.36 -0.52 -10.78
C PRO A 220 5.01 -1.82 -11.32
N THR A 221 4.21 -2.85 -11.55
CA THR A 221 4.67 -4.20 -11.94
C THR A 221 5.37 -4.21 -13.30
N GLU A 222 4.97 -3.33 -14.22
CA GLU A 222 5.60 -3.19 -15.54
C GLU A 222 7.01 -2.59 -15.51
N ILE A 223 7.37 -1.88 -14.42
CA ILE A 223 8.72 -1.35 -14.20
C ILE A 223 9.52 -2.16 -13.15
N GLY A 224 8.98 -3.32 -12.75
CA GLY A 224 9.68 -4.30 -11.93
C GLY A 224 9.33 -4.30 -10.45
N TRP A 225 8.32 -3.54 -10.00
CA TRP A 225 7.84 -3.67 -8.62
C TRP A 225 7.13 -5.02 -8.44
N THR A 226 7.36 -5.69 -7.31
CA THR A 226 6.61 -6.87 -6.89
C THR A 226 6.12 -6.67 -5.48
N ARG A 227 4.94 -7.22 -5.15
CA ARG A 227 4.50 -7.32 -3.77
C ARG A 227 5.55 -8.11 -2.98
N ARG A 228 5.94 -7.59 -1.82
CA ARG A 228 6.89 -8.27 -0.93
C ARG A 228 6.36 -9.64 -0.48
N PRO A 229 7.22 -10.67 -0.35
CA PRO A 229 6.78 -12.01 0.03
C PRO A 229 6.49 -12.18 1.52
N THR A 230 6.97 -11.26 2.36
CA THR A 230 6.77 -11.24 3.81
C THR A 230 5.63 -10.30 4.17
N VAL A 231 4.79 -10.70 5.11
CA VAL A 231 3.72 -9.84 5.63
C VAL A 231 4.35 -8.62 6.29
N MET A 232 3.82 -7.44 5.98
CA MET A 232 4.21 -6.19 6.60
C MET A 232 3.53 -6.05 7.96
N GLU A 233 4.34 -5.97 9.00
CA GLU A 233 3.87 -5.90 10.38
C GLU A 233 3.86 -4.45 10.88
N THR A 234 2.99 -4.14 11.84
CA THR A 234 2.87 -2.80 12.45
C THR A 234 4.22 -2.27 12.99
N SER A 235 5.12 -3.17 13.42
CA SER A 235 6.44 -2.82 13.94
C SER A 235 7.36 -2.18 12.90
N GLU A 236 7.22 -2.54 11.62
CA GLU A 236 7.95 -1.91 10.51
C GLU A 236 7.49 -0.45 10.34
N ARG A 237 6.18 -0.18 10.49
CA ARG A 237 5.62 1.17 10.42
C ARG A 237 6.17 2.03 11.52
N THR A 238 6.15 1.52 12.76
CA THR A 238 6.77 2.21 13.90
C THR A 238 8.27 2.45 13.68
N LYS A 239 8.99 1.50 13.08
CA LYS A 239 10.42 1.67 12.77
C LYS A 239 10.65 2.81 11.78
N PHE A 240 9.99 2.80 10.62
CA PHE A 240 10.21 3.82 9.59
C PHE A 240 9.69 5.20 10.00
N THR A 241 8.54 5.27 10.68
CA THR A 241 8.06 6.52 11.28
C THR A 241 9.12 7.14 12.19
N ARG A 242 9.75 6.35 13.06
CA ARG A 242 10.82 6.85 13.94
C ARG A 242 12.03 7.36 13.15
N LEU A 243 12.50 6.58 12.18
CA LEU A 243 13.66 6.97 11.34
C LEU A 243 13.39 8.28 10.59
N LEU A 244 12.16 8.47 10.09
CA LEU A 244 11.73 9.70 9.42
C LEU A 244 11.69 10.89 10.38
N MET A 245 11.15 10.70 11.58
CA MET A 245 11.12 11.75 12.61
C MET A 245 12.55 12.14 13.06
N GLU A 246 13.42 11.16 13.29
CA GLU A 246 14.83 11.38 13.64
C GLU A 246 15.56 12.17 12.55
N ALA A 247 15.39 11.79 11.28
CA ALA A 247 15.96 12.49 10.13
C ALA A 247 15.44 13.93 9.99
N ALA A 248 14.19 14.19 10.38
CA ALA A 248 13.61 15.53 10.43
C ALA A 248 14.00 16.34 11.68
N GLY A 249 14.83 15.79 12.57
CA GLY A 249 15.21 16.42 13.84
C GLY A 249 14.04 16.55 14.84
N GLN A 250 12.99 15.74 14.68
CA GLN A 250 11.85 15.69 15.59
C GLN A 250 12.11 14.68 16.72
N GLY A 251 11.75 15.01 17.96
CA GLY A 251 11.87 14.09 19.09
C GLY A 251 11.00 12.84 18.89
N THR A 252 11.53 11.65 19.20
CA THR A 252 10.86 10.34 18.99
C THR A 252 9.76 10.03 20.00
N GLY A 253 8.96 11.01 20.42
CA GLY A 253 7.94 10.91 21.46
C GLY A 253 6.77 9.99 21.09
N LEU A 254 7.01 8.68 21.02
CA LEU A 254 6.01 7.62 20.85
C LEU A 254 5.27 7.36 22.18
N SER A 255 4.65 8.39 22.76
CA SER A 255 3.84 8.26 23.98
C SER A 255 2.36 8.59 23.79
N SER A 256 1.83 8.62 22.55
CA SER A 256 0.44 9.05 22.33
C SER A 256 -0.38 8.23 21.32
N LEU A 257 0.09 7.07 20.87
CA LEU A 257 -0.66 6.21 19.93
C LEU A 257 -0.70 4.73 20.35
N ALA A 258 -0.95 4.48 21.64
CA ALA A 258 -1.47 3.21 22.15
C ALA A 258 -2.96 3.37 22.52
#